data_AF-A0A818MML6-F1
#
_entry.id   AF-A0A818MML6-F1
#
_cell.length_a   1.000
_cell.length_b   1.000
_cell.length_c   1.000
_cell.angle_alpha   90.00
_cell.angle_beta   90.00
_cell.angle_gamma   90.00
#
_symmetry.space_group_name_H-M   'P 1'
#
loop_
_entity.id
_entity.type
_entity.pdbx_description
1 polymer ?
#
loop_
_entity_poly.entity_id
_entity_poly.type
_entity_poly.pdbx_seq_one_letter_code
_entity_poly.pdbx_strand_id
1 'polypeptide(L)'
;MDIAQHLTIGERWGVISLRLNQGLGFHNIAHRINCTHQTVHNILQLFHETNDVVEREGRGGGNSLADGDIHTLRRLFNRYPSETSSQLNNRFYRQTGRFLTSRTVGSYRRRLDFHPVHTRIQPLLNQRHANDRLAFCQQHVHDDWSQVIFADEKIFEVDASGIVYWIPYGRSRPPTFRSQVRYQVTVFSAVWYNNRSNLVFIQGRTNTSTFVEYLEDGLHSHRQVIINYYFIHDRPTLAHTVTAH
;
A
#
# COMPACT_ATOMS: atom_id res chain seq x y z
N MET A 1 -30.46 31.61 9.09
CA MET A 1 -30.21 31.43 7.65
C MET A 1 -28.72 31.17 7.52
N ASP A 2 -28.32 30.04 6.96
CA ASP A 2 -26.93 29.55 6.96
C ASP A 2 -26.15 30.27 5.83
N ILE A 3 -25.28 31.24 6.16
CA ILE A 3 -24.65 32.17 5.19
C ILE A 3 -23.16 31.83 5.01
N ALA A 4 -22.85 30.56 4.70
CA ALA A 4 -21.47 30.13 4.47
C ALA A 4 -21.37 29.19 3.25
N GLN A 5 -21.81 29.64 2.08
CA GLN A 5 -21.46 28.99 0.81
C GLN A 5 -20.40 29.82 0.07
N HIS A 6 -19.40 29.13 -0.46
CA HIS A 6 -18.42 29.68 -1.40
C HIS A 6 -19.15 29.97 -2.72
N LEU A 7 -19.12 31.22 -3.17
CA LEU A 7 -19.82 31.65 -4.38
C LEU A 7 -19.13 31.11 -5.63
N THR A 8 -19.94 30.55 -6.54
CA THR A 8 -19.49 30.15 -7.86
C THR A 8 -19.02 31.36 -8.68
N ILE A 9 -18.18 31.12 -9.69
CA ILE A 9 -17.69 32.18 -10.59
C ILE A 9 -18.86 32.95 -11.24
N GLY A 10 -19.93 32.25 -11.61
CA GLY A 10 -21.14 32.86 -12.18
C GLY A 10 -21.85 33.82 -11.22
N GLU A 11 -22.00 33.44 -9.95
CA GLU A 11 -22.61 34.31 -8.94
C GLU A 11 -21.75 35.55 -8.65
N ARG A 12 -20.42 35.42 -8.71
CA ARG A 12 -19.50 36.55 -8.57
C ARG A 12 -19.62 37.53 -9.73
N TRP A 13 -19.72 37.04 -10.97
CA TRP A 13 -20.06 37.90 -12.12
C TRP A 13 -21.44 38.54 -11.97
N GLY A 14 -22.39 37.82 -11.37
CA GLY A 14 -23.70 38.35 -10.98
C GLY A 14 -23.58 39.57 -10.05
N VAL A 15 -22.70 39.52 -9.05
CA VAL A 15 -22.41 40.66 -8.16
C VAL A 15 -21.91 41.88 -8.96
N ILE A 16 -20.97 41.68 -9.90
CA ILE A 16 -20.45 42.76 -10.74
C ILE A 16 -21.55 43.37 -11.61
N SER A 17 -22.35 42.53 -12.28
CA SER A 17 -23.45 42.98 -13.14
C SER A 17 -24.52 43.77 -12.37
N LEU A 18 -24.91 43.30 -11.18
CA LEU A 18 -25.88 44.00 -10.34
C LEU A 18 -25.36 45.38 -9.87
N ARG A 19 -24.05 45.51 -9.65
CA ARG A 19 -23.45 46.78 -9.26
C ARG A 19 -23.28 47.74 -10.44
N LEU A 20 -22.64 47.30 -11.53
CA LEU A 20 -22.24 48.16 -12.63
C LEU A 20 -23.38 48.41 -13.64
N ASN A 21 -24.20 47.42 -13.93
CA ASN A 21 -25.27 47.55 -14.94
C ASN A 21 -26.58 48.04 -14.31
N GLN A 22 -26.86 47.65 -13.07
CA GLN A 22 -28.14 47.96 -12.40
C GLN A 22 -28.00 49.00 -11.26
N GLY A 23 -26.78 49.40 -10.89
CA GLY A 23 -26.56 50.45 -9.88
C GLY A 23 -27.00 50.07 -8.45
N LEU A 24 -27.16 48.79 -8.13
CA LEU A 24 -27.68 48.36 -6.84
C LEU A 24 -26.70 48.64 -5.69
N GLY A 25 -27.26 48.93 -4.51
CA GLY A 25 -26.51 49.04 -3.25
C GLY A 25 -26.05 47.68 -2.72
N PHE A 26 -24.95 47.67 -1.96
CA PHE A 26 -24.29 46.44 -1.51
C PHE A 26 -25.19 45.51 -0.68
N HIS A 27 -26.05 46.07 0.19
CA HIS A 27 -27.00 45.29 0.99
C HIS A 27 -28.04 44.57 0.13
N ASN A 28 -28.56 45.25 -0.91
CA ASN A 28 -29.53 44.66 -1.84
C ASN A 28 -28.89 43.56 -2.70
N ILE A 29 -27.62 43.74 -3.08
CA ILE A 29 -26.86 42.70 -3.80
C ILE A 29 -26.64 41.48 -2.90
N ALA A 30 -26.21 41.71 -1.65
CA ALA A 30 -25.99 40.66 -0.67
C ALA A 30 -27.26 39.83 -0.43
N HIS A 31 -28.42 40.47 -0.30
CA HIS A 31 -29.71 39.80 -0.16
C HIS A 31 -30.11 39.01 -1.43
N ARG A 32 -29.89 39.56 -2.63
CA ARG A 32 -30.23 38.89 -3.90
C ARG A 32 -29.36 37.66 -4.18
N ILE A 33 -28.07 37.74 -3.84
CA ILE A 33 -27.08 36.68 -4.08
C ILE A 33 -26.97 35.74 -2.87
N ASN A 34 -27.69 36.03 -1.78
CA ASN A 34 -27.66 35.28 -0.52
C ASN A 34 -26.22 35.12 0.03
N CYS A 35 -25.47 36.22 0.06
CA CYS A 35 -24.12 36.27 0.61
C CYS A 35 -23.96 37.42 1.60
N THR A 36 -22.81 37.51 2.28
CA THR A 36 -22.57 38.61 3.21
C THR A 36 -22.24 39.91 2.47
N HIS A 37 -22.55 41.05 3.08
CA HIS A 37 -22.13 42.37 2.59
C HIS A 37 -20.60 42.45 2.40
N GLN A 38 -19.82 41.81 3.26
CA GLN A 38 -18.36 41.77 3.14
C GLN A 38 -17.91 41.00 1.90
N THR A 39 -18.59 39.91 1.56
CA THR A 39 -18.32 39.13 0.35
C THR A 39 -18.54 39.97 -0.91
N VAL A 40 -19.64 40.74 -0.96
CA VAL A 40 -19.92 41.68 -2.06
C VAL A 40 -18.80 42.71 -2.19
N HIS A 41 -18.40 43.33 -1.07
CA HIS A 41 -17.31 44.31 -1.04
C HIS A 41 -16.00 43.70 -1.57
N ASN A 42 -15.61 42.53 -1.06
CA ASN A 42 -14.36 41.88 -1.44
C ASN A 42 -14.32 41.48 -2.94
N ILE A 43 -15.46 41.02 -3.50
CA ILE A 43 -15.56 40.70 -4.93
C ILE A 43 -15.42 41.97 -5.77
N LEU A 44 -16.10 43.06 -5.41
CA LEU A 44 -16.01 44.33 -6.13
C LEU A 44 -14.61 44.92 -6.04
N GLN A 45 -13.97 44.84 -4.87
CA GLN A 45 -12.59 45.29 -4.70
C GLN A 45 -11.62 44.46 -5.55
N LEU A 46 -11.76 43.13 -5.56
CA LEU A 46 -10.97 42.26 -6.41
C LEU A 46 -11.13 42.64 -7.89
N PHE A 47 -12.38 42.80 -8.35
CA PHE A 47 -12.66 43.21 -9.73
C PHE A 47 -12.09 44.59 -10.05
N HIS A 48 -12.15 45.55 -9.14
CA HIS A 48 -11.52 46.85 -9.34
C HIS A 48 -10.00 46.75 -9.46
N GLU A 49 -9.35 45.86 -8.71
CA GLU A 49 -7.89 45.68 -8.73
C GLU A 49 -7.40 44.84 -9.91
N THR A 50 -8.13 43.80 -10.32
CA THR A 50 -7.64 42.81 -11.31
C THR A 50 -8.49 42.70 -12.57
N ASN A 51 -9.61 43.41 -12.64
CA ASN A 51 -10.64 43.29 -13.69
C ASN A 51 -11.17 41.85 -13.87
N ASP A 52 -11.13 41.06 -12.79
CA ASP A 52 -11.56 39.65 -12.76
C ASP A 52 -12.18 39.32 -11.40
N VAL A 53 -12.98 38.26 -11.35
CA VAL A 53 -13.62 37.72 -10.14
C VAL A 53 -13.00 36.40 -9.67
N VAL A 54 -12.01 35.88 -10.41
CA VAL A 54 -11.29 34.66 -10.03
C VAL A 54 -10.46 34.90 -8.77
N GLU A 55 -10.67 34.05 -7.77
CA GLU A 55 -9.92 34.09 -6.51
C GLU A 55 -8.42 33.95 -6.76
N ARG A 56 -7.61 34.81 -6.12
CA ARG A 56 -6.16 34.67 -6.16
C ARG A 56 -5.78 33.32 -5.57
N GLU A 57 -4.91 32.59 -6.25
CA GLU A 57 -4.34 31.37 -5.68
C GLU A 57 -3.74 31.70 -4.31
N GLY A 58 -4.17 30.96 -3.28
CA GLY A 58 -3.66 31.15 -1.94
C GLY A 58 -2.15 31.04 -1.93
N ARG A 59 -1.46 31.94 -1.21
CA ARG A 59 -0.01 31.87 -1.04
C ARG A 59 0.32 30.54 -0.34
N GLY A 60 0.78 29.56 -1.10
CA GLY A 60 1.31 28.30 -0.56
C GLY A 60 2.37 28.61 0.50
N GLY A 61 2.25 27.99 1.68
CA GLY A 61 3.07 28.30 2.86
C GLY A 61 4.57 28.29 2.55
N GLY A 62 5.24 29.40 2.88
CA GLY A 62 6.62 29.76 2.49
C GLY A 62 7.76 28.96 3.11
N ASN A 63 7.60 27.67 3.39
CA ASN A 63 8.67 26.81 3.92
C ASN A 63 9.11 25.75 2.88
N SER A 64 9.39 26.19 1.65
CA SER A 64 10.10 25.34 0.70
C SER A 64 11.58 25.30 1.08
N LEU A 65 12.18 24.10 1.09
CA LEU A 65 13.61 23.96 1.25
C LEU A 65 14.33 24.59 0.06
N ALA A 66 15.55 25.09 0.28
CA ALA A 66 16.39 25.56 -0.81
C ALA A 66 16.78 24.39 -1.73
N ASP A 67 17.04 24.64 -3.01
CA ASP A 67 17.37 23.59 -3.97
C ASP A 67 18.57 22.74 -3.52
N GLY A 68 19.57 23.36 -2.88
CA GLY A 68 20.72 22.64 -2.31
C GLY A 68 20.33 21.64 -1.21
N ASP A 69 19.35 21.98 -0.38
CA ASP A 69 18.82 21.09 0.65
C ASP A 69 18.05 19.93 0.02
N ILE A 70 17.26 20.21 -1.03
CA ILE A 70 16.52 19.20 -1.79
C ILE A 70 17.49 18.22 -2.46
N HIS A 71 18.58 18.71 -3.07
CA HIS A 71 19.63 17.87 -3.62
C HIS A 71 20.30 16.99 -2.55
N THR A 72 20.56 17.57 -1.37
CA THR A 72 21.12 16.83 -0.24
C THR A 72 20.19 15.71 0.22
N LEU A 73 18.89 15.98 0.35
CA LEU A 73 17.87 14.97 0.67
C LEU A 73 17.80 13.87 -0.39
N ARG A 74 17.76 14.21 -1.69
CA ARG A 74 17.74 13.23 -2.79
C ARG A 74 18.96 12.31 -2.74
N ARG A 75 20.14 12.85 -2.43
CA ARG A 75 21.38 12.07 -2.26
C ARG A 75 21.28 11.13 -1.06
N LEU A 76 20.78 11.61 0.08
CA LEU A 76 20.61 10.79 1.28
C LEU A 76 19.60 9.65 1.06
N PHE A 77 18.48 9.91 0.39
CA PHE A 77 17.47 8.88 0.09
C PHE A 77 18.04 7.78 -0.80
N ASN A 78 18.84 8.14 -1.80
CA ASN A 78 19.51 7.15 -2.66
C ASN A 78 20.56 6.33 -1.93
N ARG A 79 21.30 6.95 -1.00
CA ARG A 79 22.41 6.31 -0.28
C ARG A 79 21.92 5.43 0.87
N TYR A 80 20.82 5.81 1.52
CA TYR A 80 20.27 5.15 2.70
C TYR A 80 18.77 4.84 2.51
N PRO A 81 18.41 3.98 1.54
CA PRO A 81 17.02 3.72 1.17
C PRO A 81 16.21 3.03 2.26
N SER A 82 16.85 2.29 3.17
CA SER A 82 16.19 1.54 4.26
C SER A 82 16.05 2.34 5.56
N GLU A 83 16.63 3.54 5.65
CA GLU A 83 16.60 4.32 6.89
C GLU A 83 15.24 4.98 7.12
N THR A 84 14.89 5.15 8.39
CA THR A 84 13.69 5.88 8.82
C THR A 84 13.83 7.38 8.59
N SER A 85 12.70 8.10 8.55
CA SER A 85 12.72 9.56 8.42
C SER A 85 13.51 10.25 9.54
N SER A 86 13.52 9.69 10.76
CA SER A 86 14.28 10.24 11.89
C SER A 86 15.78 10.07 11.69
N GLN A 87 16.22 8.88 11.25
CA GLN A 87 17.63 8.63 10.94
C GLN A 87 18.12 9.53 9.80
N LEU A 88 17.34 9.67 8.74
CA LEU A 88 17.65 10.56 7.62
C LEU A 88 17.68 12.03 8.04
N ASN A 89 16.76 12.46 8.90
CA ASN A 89 16.77 13.81 9.45
C ASN A 89 18.04 14.09 10.25
N ASN A 90 18.47 13.16 11.10
CA ASN A 90 19.73 13.30 11.85
C ASN A 90 20.93 13.42 10.91
N ARG A 91 20.97 12.67 9.80
CA ARG A 91 22.03 12.80 8.78
C ARG A 91 21.97 14.13 8.05
N PHE A 92 20.76 14.57 7.69
CA PHE A 92 20.52 15.85 7.02
C PHE A 92 20.95 17.02 7.90
N TYR A 93 20.56 17.02 9.18
CA TYR A 93 20.95 18.02 10.17
C TYR A 93 22.46 18.11 10.32
N ARG A 94 23.17 16.97 10.39
CA ARG A 94 24.65 16.97 10.45
C ARG A 94 25.32 17.57 9.22
N GLN A 95 24.66 17.57 8.06
CA GLN A 95 25.22 18.12 6.82
C GLN A 95 24.86 19.59 6.57
N THR A 96 23.68 20.03 7.03
CA THR A 96 23.11 21.33 6.66
C THR A 96 22.85 22.26 7.85
N GLY A 97 22.92 21.73 9.08
CA GLY A 97 22.51 22.45 10.29
C GLY A 97 20.99 22.64 10.42
N ARG A 98 20.18 22.12 9.49
CA ARG A 98 18.73 22.30 9.45
C ARG A 98 18.00 21.05 9.96
N PHE A 99 17.04 21.26 10.85
CA PHE A 99 16.22 20.18 11.39
C PHE A 99 14.87 20.12 10.68
N LEU A 100 14.47 18.92 10.25
CA LEU A 100 13.19 18.66 9.60
C LEU A 100 12.35 17.72 10.46
N THR A 101 11.03 17.84 10.37
CA THR A 101 10.15 16.83 10.97
C THR A 101 10.18 15.55 10.14
N SER A 102 9.94 14.39 10.79
CA SER A 102 9.78 13.12 10.07
C SER A 102 8.72 13.17 8.97
N ARG A 103 7.67 13.97 9.18
CA ARG A 103 6.60 14.22 8.20
C ARG A 103 7.14 14.97 6.98
N THR A 104 7.96 16.00 7.19
CA THR A 104 8.60 16.77 6.11
C THR A 104 9.50 15.86 5.28
N VAL A 105 10.37 15.08 5.92
CA VAL A 105 11.25 14.12 5.21
C VAL A 105 10.43 13.11 4.39
N GLY A 106 9.35 12.57 4.97
CA GLY A 106 8.45 11.66 4.27
C GLY A 106 7.66 12.31 3.11
N SER A 107 7.34 13.60 3.20
CA SER A 107 6.72 14.36 2.12
C SER A 107 7.71 14.53 0.96
N TYR A 108 8.95 14.94 1.24
CA TYR A 108 9.99 15.08 0.22
C TYR A 108 10.37 13.76 -0.44
N ARG A 109 10.36 12.63 0.28
CA ARG A 109 10.53 11.30 -0.35
C ARG A 109 9.53 11.09 -1.48
N ARG A 110 8.24 11.34 -1.23
CA ARG A 110 7.18 11.17 -2.25
C ARG A 110 7.29 12.20 -3.37
N ARG A 111 7.55 13.47 -3.04
CA ARG A 111 7.73 14.56 -4.03
C ARG A 111 8.94 14.33 -4.95
N LEU A 112 9.93 13.58 -4.49
CA LEU A 112 11.12 13.20 -5.27
C LEU A 112 10.99 11.80 -5.89
N ASP A 113 9.77 11.29 -6.00
CA ASP A 113 9.42 10.04 -6.69
C ASP A 113 9.98 8.75 -6.07
N PHE A 114 10.23 8.78 -4.75
CA PHE A 114 10.56 7.58 -3.98
C PHE A 114 9.29 6.92 -3.44
N HIS A 115 9.23 5.59 -3.56
CA HIS A 115 8.14 4.78 -3.05
C HIS A 115 8.66 3.63 -2.19
N PRO A 116 7.88 3.19 -1.18
CA PRO A 116 8.26 2.09 -0.31
C PRO A 116 8.10 0.75 -1.04
N VAL A 117 9.09 -0.12 -0.92
CA VAL A 117 9.05 -1.50 -1.40
C VAL A 117 9.60 -2.45 -0.36
N HIS A 118 8.97 -3.61 -0.24
CA HIS A 118 9.55 -4.76 0.44
C HIS A 118 10.48 -5.51 -0.52
N THR A 119 11.48 -6.16 0.06
CA THR A 119 12.39 -7.04 -0.67
C THR A 119 11.59 -8.12 -1.39
N ARG A 120 11.99 -8.43 -2.62
CA ARG A 120 11.36 -9.50 -3.40
C ARG A 120 12.38 -10.60 -3.60
N ILE A 121 12.09 -11.76 -3.04
CA ILE A 121 12.80 -12.99 -3.40
C ILE A 121 11.85 -13.71 -4.34
N GLN A 122 12.19 -13.74 -5.63
CA GLN A 122 11.47 -14.53 -6.61
C GLN A 122 12.33 -15.74 -6.99
N PRO A 123 11.82 -16.97 -6.90
CA PRO A 123 12.53 -18.12 -7.43
C PRO A 123 12.65 -17.98 -8.95
N LEU A 124 13.82 -18.32 -9.50
CA LEU A 124 14.02 -18.36 -10.94
C LEU A 124 13.20 -19.53 -11.50
N LEU A 125 12.14 -19.23 -12.26
CA LEU A 125 11.39 -20.23 -13.00
C LEU A 125 12.23 -20.66 -14.19
N ASN A 126 12.62 -21.94 -14.22
CA ASN A 126 13.23 -22.53 -15.42
C ASN A 126 12.12 -22.89 -16.43
N GLN A 127 12.52 -23.10 -17.70
CA GLN A 127 11.56 -23.41 -18.76
C GLN A 127 10.77 -24.70 -18.49
N ARG A 128 11.39 -25.68 -17.82
CA ARG A 128 10.73 -26.93 -17.44
C ARG A 128 9.55 -26.69 -16.49
N HIS A 129 9.75 -25.96 -15.40
CA HIS A 129 8.69 -25.61 -14.46
C HIS A 129 7.56 -24.83 -15.15
N ALA A 130 7.89 -23.95 -16.11
CA ALA A 130 6.89 -23.23 -16.87
C ALA A 130 6.02 -24.18 -17.71
N ASN A 131 6.65 -25.13 -18.41
CA ASN A 131 5.95 -26.13 -19.21
C ASN A 131 5.10 -27.08 -18.35
N ASP A 132 5.66 -27.58 -17.24
CA ASP A 132 4.94 -28.49 -16.32
C ASP A 132 3.70 -27.81 -15.72
N ARG A 133 3.83 -26.53 -15.33
CA ARG A 133 2.69 -25.74 -14.85
C ARG A 133 1.65 -25.50 -15.94
N LEU A 134 2.09 -25.20 -17.17
CA LEU A 134 1.17 -25.01 -18.29
C LEU A 134 0.37 -26.29 -18.59
N ALA A 135 1.04 -27.44 -18.63
CA ALA A 135 0.41 -28.74 -18.86
C ALA A 135 -0.62 -29.05 -17.78
N PHE A 136 -0.26 -28.87 -16.50
CA PHE A 136 -1.20 -29.03 -15.38
C PHE A 136 -2.43 -28.12 -15.54
N CYS A 137 -2.23 -26.82 -15.79
CA CYS A 137 -3.34 -25.89 -15.98
C CYS A 137 -4.24 -26.25 -17.16
N GLN A 138 -3.67 -26.74 -18.27
CA GLN A 138 -4.45 -27.18 -19.43
C GLN A 138 -5.26 -28.43 -19.14
N GLN A 139 -4.71 -29.38 -18.38
CA GLN A 139 -5.38 -30.62 -18.01
C GLN A 139 -6.56 -30.38 -17.06
N HIS A 140 -6.43 -29.45 -16.12
CA HIS A 140 -7.41 -29.23 -15.05
C HIS A 140 -8.31 -28.00 -15.27
N VAL A 141 -8.40 -27.48 -16.50
CA VAL A 141 -9.15 -26.26 -16.81
C VAL A 141 -10.68 -26.41 -16.61
N HIS A 142 -11.19 -27.64 -16.71
CA HIS A 142 -12.61 -27.96 -16.61
C HIS A 142 -12.96 -28.80 -15.37
N ASP A 143 -12.01 -28.97 -14.45
CA ASP A 143 -12.21 -29.79 -13.26
C ASP A 143 -13.15 -29.11 -12.26
N ASP A 144 -13.92 -29.91 -11.54
CA ASP A 144 -14.66 -29.45 -10.38
C ASP A 144 -13.75 -29.42 -9.14
N TRP A 145 -13.50 -28.22 -8.64
CA TRP A 145 -12.67 -27.98 -7.47
C TRP A 145 -13.44 -28.12 -6.15
N SER A 146 -14.73 -28.43 -6.19
CA SER A 146 -15.58 -28.55 -4.99
C SER A 146 -15.17 -29.72 -4.07
N GLN A 147 -14.57 -30.76 -4.65
CA GLN A 147 -14.10 -31.98 -3.95
C GLN A 147 -12.57 -32.06 -3.91
N VAL A 148 -11.90 -30.92 -3.74
CA VAL A 148 -10.45 -30.84 -3.67
C VAL A 148 -10.01 -30.23 -2.35
N ILE A 149 -9.13 -30.93 -1.65
CA ILE A 149 -8.44 -30.45 -0.45
C ILE A 149 -7.07 -29.92 -0.88
N PHE A 150 -6.80 -28.67 -0.53
CA PHE A 150 -5.49 -28.07 -0.64
C PHE A 150 -4.84 -28.04 0.74
N ALA A 151 -3.71 -28.70 0.88
CA ALA A 151 -2.94 -28.71 2.12
C ALA A 151 -1.54 -28.14 1.88
N ASP A 152 -1.05 -27.38 2.85
CA ASP A 152 0.28 -26.76 2.79
C ASP A 152 0.86 -26.57 4.18
N GLU A 153 2.19 -26.54 4.27
CA GLU A 153 2.92 -26.11 5.46
C GLU A 153 3.38 -24.66 5.31
N LYS A 154 3.06 -23.84 6.31
CA LYS A 154 3.50 -22.46 6.37
C LYS A 154 4.39 -22.20 7.57
N ILE A 155 5.58 -21.66 7.30
CA ILE A 155 6.43 -21.08 8.33
C ILE A 155 6.01 -19.62 8.54
N PHE A 156 5.52 -19.33 9.74
CA PHE A 156 5.31 -17.98 10.25
C PHE A 156 6.56 -17.55 11.00
N GLU A 157 7.30 -16.65 10.39
CA GLU A 157 8.49 -16.05 11.00
C GLU A 157 8.09 -14.81 11.78
N VAL A 158 8.56 -14.68 13.02
CA VAL A 158 8.54 -13.39 13.72
C VAL A 158 9.66 -12.55 13.13
N ASP A 159 9.39 -12.00 11.95
CA ASP A 159 10.31 -11.10 11.26
C ASP A 159 10.16 -9.68 11.81
N ALA A 160 10.99 -9.33 12.80
CA ALA A 160 11.13 -7.96 13.25
C ALA A 160 11.95 -7.09 12.27
N SER A 161 12.51 -7.66 11.20
CA SER A 161 13.39 -6.91 10.31
C SER A 161 12.62 -6.00 9.38
N GLY A 162 11.46 -6.43 8.82
CA GLY A 162 10.45 -5.57 8.17
C GLY A 162 11.01 -4.46 7.26
N ILE A 163 12.18 -4.68 6.64
CA ILE A 163 12.97 -3.57 6.10
C ILE A 163 12.25 -3.04 4.85
N VAL A 164 11.72 -1.83 4.96
CA VAL A 164 11.14 -1.10 3.84
C VAL A 164 12.23 -0.29 3.17
N TYR A 165 12.44 -0.53 1.89
CA TYR A 165 13.32 0.26 1.06
C TYR A 165 12.52 1.35 0.36
N TRP A 166 12.99 2.59 0.41
CA TRP A 166 12.48 3.68 -0.39
C TRP A 166 13.34 3.83 -1.63
N ILE A 167 12.80 3.44 -2.79
CA ILE A 167 13.53 3.48 -4.06
C ILE A 167 12.83 4.42 -5.06
N PRO A 168 13.57 5.04 -5.99
CA PRO A 168 12.95 5.79 -7.08
C PRO A 168 12.24 4.83 -8.04
N TYR A 169 11.22 5.33 -8.74
CA TYR A 169 10.56 4.57 -9.82
C TYR A 169 11.57 4.07 -10.87
N GLY A 170 11.33 2.87 -11.39
CA GLY A 170 12.19 2.22 -12.38
C GLY A 170 13.44 1.53 -11.83
N ARG A 171 13.78 1.71 -10.54
CA ARG A 171 14.93 1.00 -9.94
C ARG A 171 14.54 -0.43 -9.55
N SER A 172 15.44 -1.38 -9.81
CA SER A 172 15.26 -2.75 -9.32
C SER A 172 15.31 -2.80 -7.79
N ARG A 173 14.47 -3.66 -7.19
CA ARG A 173 14.45 -3.87 -5.75
C ARG A 173 15.79 -4.44 -5.30
N PRO A 174 16.39 -3.94 -4.21
CA PRO A 174 17.66 -4.46 -3.74
C PRO A 174 17.51 -5.93 -3.31
N PRO A 175 18.48 -6.80 -3.64
CA PRO A 175 18.56 -8.12 -3.03
C PRO A 175 18.93 -7.96 -1.56
N THR A 176 18.25 -8.71 -0.69
CA THR A 176 18.55 -8.72 0.74
C THR A 176 18.93 -10.12 1.16
N PHE A 177 20.04 -10.22 1.88
CA PHE A 177 20.43 -11.43 2.58
C PHE A 177 19.56 -11.55 3.83
N ARG A 178 18.77 -12.61 3.92
CA ARG A 178 17.99 -12.87 5.13
C ARG A 178 18.95 -13.24 6.27
N SER A 179 18.88 -12.52 7.38
CA SER A 179 19.46 -13.01 8.62
C SER A 179 18.68 -14.24 9.10
N GLN A 180 19.34 -15.16 9.80
CA GLN A 180 18.67 -16.29 10.41
C GLN A 180 17.60 -15.80 11.39
N VAL A 181 16.34 -16.15 11.14
CA VAL A 181 15.21 -15.73 11.98
C VAL A 181 15.26 -16.51 13.29
N ARG A 182 15.15 -15.80 14.43
CA ARG A 182 15.26 -16.41 15.77
C ARG A 182 14.02 -17.19 16.19
N TYR A 183 12.84 -16.78 15.75
CA TYR A 183 11.57 -17.39 16.13
C TYR A 183 10.75 -17.65 14.87
N GLN A 184 10.51 -18.94 14.62
CA GLN A 184 9.69 -19.41 13.52
C GLN A 184 8.70 -20.43 14.07
N VAL A 185 7.47 -20.37 13.57
CA VAL A 185 6.42 -21.32 13.91
C VAL A 185 5.96 -21.96 12.61
N THR A 186 6.15 -23.27 12.50
CA THR A 186 5.64 -24.04 11.36
C THR A 186 4.22 -24.48 11.67
N VAL A 187 3.31 -24.22 10.74
CA VAL A 187 1.89 -24.57 10.87
C VAL A 187 1.46 -25.34 9.65
N PHE A 188 0.78 -26.46 9.87
CA PHE A 188 0.08 -27.21 8.83
C PHE A 188 -1.41 -26.85 8.86
N SER A 189 -2.01 -26.74 7.68
CA SER A 189 -3.45 -26.69 7.52
C SER A 189 -3.89 -27.13 6.14
N ALA A 190 -5.16 -27.48 6.04
CA ALA A 190 -5.82 -27.78 4.79
C ALA A 190 -7.11 -26.98 4.65
N VAL A 191 -7.47 -26.67 3.40
CA VAL A 191 -8.68 -25.93 3.03
C VAL A 191 -9.36 -26.60 1.85
N TRP A 192 -10.69 -26.54 1.81
CA TRP A 192 -11.48 -27.02 0.69
C TRP A 192 -12.76 -26.19 0.57
N TYR A 193 -13.60 -26.52 -0.40
CA TYR A 193 -14.84 -25.78 -0.61
C TYR A 193 -15.70 -25.73 0.68
N ASN A 194 -15.99 -24.50 1.13
CA ASN A 194 -16.78 -24.18 2.32
C ASN A 194 -16.28 -24.70 3.68
N ASN A 195 -15.05 -25.20 3.80
CA ASN A 195 -14.53 -25.67 5.09
C ASN A 195 -12.99 -25.69 5.16
N ARG A 196 -12.44 -26.02 6.32
CA ARG A 196 -11.00 -26.05 6.61
C ARG A 196 -10.67 -27.02 7.75
N SER A 197 -9.41 -27.44 7.81
CA SER A 197 -8.86 -28.22 8.91
C SER A 197 -8.65 -27.35 10.16
N ASN A 198 -8.33 -28.00 11.28
CA ASN A 198 -7.68 -27.32 12.39
C ASN A 198 -6.25 -26.91 11.99
N LEU A 199 -5.71 -25.88 12.64
CA LEU A 199 -4.31 -25.51 12.51
C LEU A 199 -3.47 -26.43 13.40
N VAL A 200 -2.48 -27.11 12.81
CA VAL A 200 -1.56 -27.99 13.54
C VAL A 200 -0.20 -27.31 13.64
N PHE A 201 0.25 -27.06 14.88
CA PHE A 201 1.55 -26.45 15.13
C PHE A 201 2.63 -27.52 15.16
N ILE A 202 3.52 -27.49 14.17
CA ILE A 202 4.58 -28.48 14.02
C ILE A 202 5.78 -28.06 14.86
N GLN A 203 6.21 -28.95 15.76
CA GLN A 203 7.40 -28.76 16.57
C GLN A 203 8.56 -29.59 16.01
N GLY A 204 9.70 -28.93 15.77
CA GLY A 204 10.92 -29.61 15.30
C GLY A 204 10.93 -29.87 13.79
N ARG A 205 11.62 -30.93 13.37
CA ARG A 205 11.80 -31.29 11.96
C ARG A 205 10.71 -32.26 11.50
N THR A 206 10.13 -32.01 10.34
CA THR A 206 9.20 -32.93 9.67
C THR A 206 9.95 -34.12 9.07
N ASN A 207 9.40 -35.31 9.26
CA ASN A 207 9.74 -36.54 8.56
C ASN A 207 8.43 -37.22 8.12
N THR A 208 8.50 -38.38 7.49
CA THR A 208 7.30 -39.07 6.99
C THR A 208 6.32 -39.45 8.11
N SER A 209 6.79 -39.86 9.29
CA SER A 209 5.89 -40.25 10.38
C SER A 209 5.19 -39.03 10.98
N THR A 210 5.93 -37.95 11.23
CA THR A 210 5.33 -36.71 11.74
C THR A 210 4.40 -36.06 10.73
N PHE A 211 4.64 -36.24 9.42
CA PHE A 211 3.72 -35.84 8.36
C PHE A 211 2.36 -36.53 8.48
N VAL A 212 2.36 -37.86 8.64
CA VAL A 212 1.11 -38.62 8.83
C VAL A 212 0.40 -38.20 10.11
N GLU A 213 1.14 -37.97 11.20
CA GLU A 213 0.58 -37.54 12.47
C GLU A 213 -0.18 -36.21 12.35
N TYR A 214 0.41 -35.17 11.74
CA TYR A 214 -0.32 -33.90 11.61
C TYR A 214 -1.42 -33.91 10.54
N LEU A 215 -1.34 -34.78 9.54
CA LEU A 215 -2.46 -34.99 8.62
C LEU A 215 -3.67 -35.53 9.39
N GLU A 216 -3.46 -36.56 10.21
CA GLU A 216 -4.48 -37.11 11.09
C GLU A 216 -4.98 -36.01 12.04
N ASP A 217 -4.11 -35.35 12.80
CA ASP A 217 -4.54 -34.31 13.76
C ASP A 217 -5.35 -33.17 13.11
N GLY A 218 -4.98 -32.75 11.89
CA GLY A 218 -5.67 -31.69 11.17
C GLY A 218 -7.02 -32.11 10.60
N LEU A 219 -7.11 -33.32 10.05
CA LEU A 219 -8.23 -33.78 9.22
C LEU A 219 -9.13 -34.83 9.88
N HIS A 220 -8.73 -35.42 11.01
CA HIS A 220 -9.45 -36.53 11.65
C HIS A 220 -10.93 -36.24 11.88
N SER A 221 -11.25 -35.03 12.35
CA SER A 221 -12.63 -34.59 12.61
C SER A 221 -13.51 -34.50 11.35
N HIS A 222 -12.90 -34.45 10.17
CA HIS A 222 -13.58 -34.32 8.88
C HIS A 222 -13.49 -35.58 8.01
N ARG A 223 -12.89 -36.66 8.51
CA ARG A 223 -12.55 -37.88 7.75
C ARG A 223 -13.71 -38.42 6.90
N GLN A 224 -14.92 -38.48 7.46
CA GLN A 224 -16.08 -39.01 6.74
C GLN A 224 -16.60 -38.10 5.64
N VAL A 225 -16.38 -36.79 5.74
CA VAL A 225 -16.78 -35.82 4.72
C VAL A 225 -15.81 -35.84 3.55
N ILE A 226 -14.53 -36.01 3.84
CA ILE A 226 -13.45 -35.82 2.87
C ILE A 226 -12.94 -37.12 2.22
N ILE A 227 -13.51 -38.28 2.56
CA ILE A 227 -13.03 -39.59 2.10
C ILE A 227 -12.99 -39.74 0.57
N ASN A 228 -13.83 -39.01 -0.16
CA ASN A 228 -13.90 -39.02 -1.62
C ASN A 228 -13.29 -37.77 -2.27
N TYR A 229 -12.57 -36.95 -1.52
CA TYR A 229 -11.98 -35.72 -2.04
C TYR A 229 -10.58 -36.00 -2.61
N TYR A 230 -10.21 -35.28 -3.65
CA TYR A 230 -8.84 -35.25 -4.14
C TYR A 230 -7.96 -34.44 -3.19
N PHE A 231 -6.81 -34.99 -2.84
CA PHE A 231 -5.85 -34.32 -1.97
C PHE A 231 -4.69 -33.74 -2.78
N ILE A 232 -4.51 -32.42 -2.69
CA ILE A 232 -3.42 -31.69 -3.33
C ILE A 232 -2.50 -31.15 -2.25
N HIS A 233 -1.23 -31.51 -2.35
CA HIS A 233 -0.13 -30.95 -1.58
C HIS A 233 1.12 -30.87 -2.47
N ASP A 234 2.20 -30.27 -1.98
CA ASP A 234 3.45 -30.18 -2.72
C ASP A 234 4.14 -31.55 -2.88
N ARG A 235 5.19 -31.62 -3.70
CA ARG A 235 6.03 -32.83 -3.82
C ARG A 235 7.32 -32.62 -3.02
N PRO A 236 7.33 -32.80 -1.70
CA PRO A 236 8.57 -32.73 -0.97
C PRO A 236 9.41 -33.95 -1.36
N THR A 237 10.74 -33.76 -1.41
CA THR A 237 11.73 -34.78 -1.81
C THR A 237 11.75 -36.05 -0.94
N LEU A 238 10.92 -36.11 0.10
CA LEU A 238 10.81 -37.22 1.04
C LEU A 238 9.44 -37.91 0.90
N ALA A 239 9.43 -39.07 0.24
CA ALA A 239 8.54 -40.20 0.56
C ALA A 239 7.01 -40.01 0.45
N HIS A 240 6.48 -39.54 -0.68
CA HIS A 240 5.02 -39.62 -0.98
C HIS A 240 4.65 -40.63 -2.08
N THR A 241 5.63 -41.35 -2.65
CA THR A 241 5.37 -42.45 -3.59
C THR A 241 5.52 -43.80 -2.89
N VAL A 242 4.74 -44.04 -1.84
CA VAL A 242 4.38 -45.41 -1.48
C VAL A 242 2.90 -45.54 -1.79
N THR A 243 2.63 -46.29 -2.85
CA THR A 243 1.32 -46.73 -3.30
C THR A 243 0.53 -47.26 -2.11
N ALA A 244 -0.49 -46.53 -1.66
CA ALA A 244 -1.51 -47.11 -0.78
C ALA A 244 -2.43 -47.95 -1.68
N HIS A 245 -2.22 -49.27 -1.63
CA HIS A 245 -3.21 -50.25 -2.04
C HIS A 245 -4.25 -50.43 -0.94
#